data_AF-A0A5C1MD52-F1
#
_entry.id   AF-A0A5C1MD52-F1
#
_cell.length_a   1.000
_cell.length_b   1.000
_cell.length_c   1.000
_cell.angle_alpha   90.00
_cell.angle_beta   90.00
_cell.angle_gamma   90.00
#
_symmetry.space_group_name_H-M   'P 1'
#
loop_
_entity.id
_entity.type
_entity.pdbx_description
1 polymer ?
#
loop_
_entity_poly.entity_id
_entity_poly.type
_entity_poly.pdbx_seq_one_letter_code
_entity_poly.pdbx_strand_id
1 'polypeptide(L)'
;MTDEEVVRIMHAHFEGLFPRGCPTCGRYFANLRDYILDTELIGDTISYDVELCDWEPEEPLGAAAFANCPCGTTMVLTTRGIPVAQLHGVLRWVRDETGRRGVGHTELIGAVRDEVRRRALGSGEKLGIVPLPAGGPAPAAAAPEA
;
A
#
# COMPACT_ATOMS: atom_id res chain seq x y z
N MET A 1 15.17 7.92 -3.32
CA MET A 1 13.92 7.57 -4.01
C MET A 1 12.89 8.63 -3.62
N THR A 2 12.06 9.08 -4.55
CA THR A 2 10.99 10.07 -4.30
C THR A 2 9.63 9.39 -4.17
N ASP A 3 8.64 10.09 -3.62
CA ASP A 3 7.27 9.60 -3.51
C ASP A 3 6.70 9.16 -4.87
N GLU A 4 6.96 9.95 -5.92
CA GLU A 4 6.55 9.65 -7.30
C GLU A 4 7.15 8.34 -7.80
N GLU A 5 8.43 8.09 -7.49
CA GLU A 5 9.09 6.84 -7.87
C GLU A 5 8.51 5.64 -7.13
N VAL A 6 8.23 5.76 -5.83
CA VAL A 6 7.61 4.71 -5.03
C VAL A 6 6.23 4.37 -5.57
N VAL A 7 5.39 5.38 -5.80
CA VAL A 7 4.04 5.20 -6.34
C VAL A 7 4.11 4.57 -7.73
N ARG A 8 5.04 5.01 -8.59
CA ARG A 8 5.24 4.42 -9.92
C ARG A 8 5.64 2.95 -9.85
N ILE A 9 6.58 2.60 -8.96
CA ILE A 9 7.00 1.20 -8.76
C ILE A 9 5.82 0.35 -8.30
N MET A 10 5.08 0.81 -7.28
CA MET A 10 3.93 0.09 -6.74
C MET A 10 2.82 -0.07 -7.78
N HIS A 11 2.47 1.00 -8.49
CA HIS A 11 1.45 0.97 -9.53
C HIS A 11 1.83 0.02 -10.66
N ALA A 12 3.07 0.08 -11.16
CA ALA A 12 3.53 -0.81 -12.22
C ALA A 12 3.53 -2.27 -11.78
N HIS A 13 3.94 -2.55 -10.54
CA HIS A 13 3.90 -3.89 -9.96
C HIS A 13 2.46 -4.42 -9.89
N PHE A 14 1.53 -3.64 -9.33
CA PHE A 14 0.14 -4.08 -9.17
C PHE A 14 -0.60 -4.23 -10.49
N GLU A 15 -0.35 -3.39 -11.49
CA GLU A 15 -0.88 -3.59 -12.86
C GLU A 15 -0.37 -4.91 -13.47
N GLY A 16 0.90 -5.25 -13.24
CA GLY A 16 1.49 -6.51 -13.71
C GLY A 16 0.91 -7.79 -13.08
N LEU A 17 0.12 -7.67 -12.00
CA LEU A 17 -0.57 -8.81 -11.38
C LEU A 17 -1.89 -9.19 -12.10
N PHE A 18 -2.28 -8.41 -13.11
CA PHE A 18 -3.50 -8.64 -13.89
C PHE A 18 -3.17 -9.16 -15.30
N PRO A 19 -4.05 -9.97 -15.90
CA PRO A 19 -5.40 -10.30 -15.44
C PRO A 19 -5.45 -11.32 -14.30
N ARG A 20 -6.53 -11.29 -13.51
CA ARG A 20 -6.78 -12.30 -12.47
C ARG A 20 -8.27 -12.57 -12.23
N GLY A 21 -8.57 -13.73 -11.66
CA GLY A 21 -9.93 -14.11 -11.26
C GLY A 21 -10.08 -14.32 -9.76
N CYS A 22 -11.30 -14.11 -9.24
CA CYS A 22 -11.68 -14.60 -7.91
C CYS A 22 -11.67 -16.14 -7.91
N PRO A 23 -10.96 -16.80 -6.98
CA PRO A 23 -10.87 -18.26 -6.96
C PRO A 23 -12.19 -18.95 -6.59
N THR A 24 -13.16 -18.20 -6.03
CA THR A 24 -14.45 -18.74 -5.60
C THR A 24 -15.55 -18.56 -6.64
N CYS A 25 -15.80 -17.32 -7.10
CA CYS A 25 -16.91 -17.03 -8.01
C CYS A 25 -16.49 -16.88 -9.48
N GLY A 26 -15.20 -16.92 -9.77
CA GLY A 26 -14.68 -16.77 -11.13
C GLY A 26 -14.78 -15.36 -11.71
N ARG A 27 -15.22 -14.35 -10.93
CA ARG A 27 -15.22 -12.94 -11.38
C ARG A 27 -13.83 -12.57 -11.87
N TYR A 28 -13.77 -12.06 -13.10
CA TYR A 28 -12.54 -11.72 -13.79
C TYR A 28 -12.29 -10.23 -13.74
N PHE A 29 -11.04 -9.86 -13.44
CA PHE A 29 -10.56 -8.49 -13.41
C PHE A 29 -9.47 -8.37 -14.48
N ALA A 30 -9.71 -7.57 -15.52
CA ALA A 30 -8.79 -7.49 -16.65
C ALA A 30 -7.55 -6.64 -16.33
N ASN A 31 -7.70 -5.66 -15.44
CA ASN A 31 -6.67 -4.72 -15.03
C ASN A 31 -6.89 -4.30 -13.57
N LEU A 32 -5.95 -3.51 -13.03
CA LEU A 32 -6.02 -3.03 -11.63
C LEU A 32 -7.22 -2.12 -11.38
N ARG A 33 -7.62 -1.30 -12.36
CA ARG A 33 -8.79 -0.42 -12.25
C ARG A 33 -10.08 -1.22 -12.01
N ASP A 34 -10.32 -2.26 -12.80
CA ASP A 34 -11.49 -3.13 -12.67
C ASP A 34 -11.54 -3.75 -11.27
N TYR A 35 -10.39 -4.24 -10.78
CA TYR A 35 -10.28 -4.78 -9.43
C TYR A 35 -10.60 -3.74 -8.35
N ILE A 36 -10.11 -2.51 -8.46
CA ILE A 36 -10.37 -1.45 -7.49
C ILE A 36 -11.84 -1.05 -7.45
N LEU A 37 -12.51 -1.02 -8.61
CA LEU A 37 -13.92 -0.65 -8.73
C LEU A 37 -14.86 -1.74 -8.19
N ASP A 38 -14.50 -3.00 -8.40
CA ASP A 38 -15.35 -4.15 -8.09
C ASP A 38 -15.02 -4.83 -6.76
N THR A 39 -14.07 -4.32 -5.97
CA THR A 39 -13.71 -4.89 -4.65
C THR A 39 -13.77 -3.88 -3.52
N GLU A 40 -14.08 -4.36 -2.32
CA GLU A 40 -14.11 -3.56 -1.09
C GLU A 40 -12.82 -3.76 -0.31
N LEU A 41 -12.07 -2.69 -0.01
CA LEU A 41 -10.83 -2.78 0.77
C LEU A 41 -11.08 -3.29 2.19
N ILE A 42 -10.13 -4.06 2.71
CA ILE A 42 -10.15 -4.54 4.09
C ILE A 42 -8.91 -3.99 4.80
N GLY A 43 -9.15 -3.14 5.80
CA GLY A 43 -8.13 -2.66 6.73
C GLY A 43 -6.94 -1.97 6.06
N ASP A 44 -5.83 -1.95 6.80
CA ASP A 44 -4.58 -1.35 6.36
C ASP A 44 -3.71 -2.33 5.58
N THR A 45 -2.73 -1.78 4.87
CA THR A 45 -1.70 -2.61 4.22
C THR A 45 -0.73 -3.09 5.28
N ILE A 46 -0.52 -4.40 5.35
CA ILE A 46 0.43 -5.02 6.27
C ILE A 46 1.77 -5.11 5.56
N SER A 47 2.84 -4.61 6.18
CA SER A 47 4.21 -4.79 5.69
C SER A 47 5.04 -5.48 6.75
N TYR A 48 5.34 -6.75 6.53
CA TYR A 48 6.03 -7.58 7.52
C TYR A 48 7.46 -7.11 7.76
N ASP A 49 8.17 -6.71 6.71
CA ASP A 49 9.55 -6.20 6.83
C ASP A 49 9.59 -4.91 7.68
N VAL A 50 8.61 -4.03 7.50
CA VAL A 50 8.46 -2.79 8.28
C VAL A 50 8.08 -3.08 9.74
N GLU A 51 7.17 -4.02 9.98
CA GLU A 51 6.78 -4.43 11.34
C GLU A 51 7.96 -5.03 12.11
N LEU A 52 8.82 -5.79 11.43
CA LEU A 52 10.05 -6.36 11.98
C LEU A 52 11.21 -5.36 12.05
N CYS A 53 11.01 -4.12 11.57
CA CYS A 53 12.06 -3.11 11.43
C CYS A 53 13.27 -3.61 10.61
N ASP A 54 13.05 -4.55 9.69
CA ASP A 54 14.05 -5.06 8.77
C ASP A 54 13.99 -4.27 7.46
N TRP A 55 14.93 -3.36 7.29
CA TRP A 55 14.95 -2.41 6.17
C TRP A 55 15.72 -2.91 4.97
N GLU A 56 16.53 -3.96 5.15
CA GLU A 56 17.37 -4.55 4.11
C GLU A 56 17.36 -6.10 4.20
N PRO A 57 16.17 -6.74 4.24
CA PRO A 57 16.07 -8.20 4.36
C PRO A 57 16.71 -8.88 3.14
N GLU A 58 17.47 -9.95 3.37
CA GLU A 58 18.00 -10.79 2.29
C GLU A 58 16.86 -11.41 1.47
N GLU A 59 15.79 -11.81 2.16
CA GLU A 59 14.56 -12.37 1.59
C GLU A 59 13.35 -11.55 2.06
N PRO A 60 13.00 -10.43 1.38
CA PRO A 60 11.89 -9.59 1.80
C PRO A 60 10.56 -10.36 1.78
N LEU A 61 9.82 -10.27 2.88
CA LEU A 61 8.47 -10.83 2.97
C LEU A 61 7.47 -9.99 2.17
N GLY A 62 7.73 -8.69 2.07
CA GLY A 62 6.92 -7.72 1.36
C GLY A 62 5.71 -7.24 2.17
N ALA A 63 4.73 -6.73 1.42
CA ALA A 63 3.49 -6.18 1.95
C ALA A 63 2.28 -6.84 1.29
N ALA A 64 1.17 -6.88 2.02
CA ALA A 64 -0.10 -7.44 1.59
C ALA A 64 -1.23 -6.43 1.78
N ALA A 65 -2.03 -6.24 0.73
CA ALA A 65 -3.27 -5.47 0.76
C ALA A 65 -4.45 -6.41 0.46
N PHE A 66 -5.51 -6.27 1.25
CA PHE A 66 -6.66 -7.16 1.21
C PHE A 66 -7.89 -6.43 0.68
N ALA A 67 -8.69 -7.12 -0.14
CA ALA A 67 -9.99 -6.63 -0.59
C ALA A 67 -10.97 -7.78 -0.79
N ASN A 68 -12.24 -7.57 -0.46
CA ASN A 68 -13.30 -8.54 -0.67
C ASN A 68 -13.86 -8.42 -2.09
N CYS A 69 -13.92 -9.56 -2.77
CA CYS A 69 -14.76 -9.73 -3.94
C CYS A 69 -16.25 -9.64 -3.52
N PRO A 70 -17.19 -9.20 -4.39
CA PRO A 70 -18.61 -9.10 -4.04
C PRO A 70 -19.27 -10.42 -3.61
N CYS A 71 -18.63 -11.56 -3.87
CA CYS A 71 -19.06 -12.86 -3.36
C CYS A 71 -18.61 -13.16 -1.92
N GLY A 72 -17.92 -12.23 -1.26
CA GLY A 72 -17.39 -12.37 0.11
C GLY A 72 -15.98 -12.96 0.21
N THR A 73 -15.39 -13.41 -0.90
CA THR A 73 -14.03 -13.97 -0.89
C THR A 73 -12.99 -12.87 -0.75
N THR A 74 -12.12 -13.00 0.23
CA THR A 74 -10.97 -12.10 0.39
C THR A 74 -9.89 -12.42 -0.66
N MET A 75 -9.51 -11.37 -1.38
CA MET A 75 -8.45 -11.35 -2.37
C MET A 75 -7.26 -10.58 -1.80
N VAL A 76 -6.05 -11.00 -2.18
CA VAL A 76 -4.81 -10.38 -1.73
C VAL A 76 -4.00 -9.87 -2.91
N LEU A 77 -3.48 -8.66 -2.80
CA LEU A 77 -2.39 -8.13 -3.62
C LEU A 77 -1.13 -8.09 -2.76
N THR A 78 -0.01 -8.59 -3.27
CA THR A 78 1.27 -8.63 -2.53
C THR A 78 2.36 -7.92 -3.31
N THR A 79 3.36 -7.39 -2.62
CA THR A 79 4.59 -6.85 -3.26
C THR A 79 5.60 -7.94 -3.61
N ARG A 80 5.26 -9.22 -3.40
CA ARG A 80 6.10 -10.34 -3.83
C ARG A 80 6.30 -10.28 -5.35
N GLY A 81 7.55 -10.37 -5.79
CA GLY A 81 7.94 -10.24 -7.19
C GLY A 81 8.52 -8.88 -7.57
N ILE A 82 8.43 -7.86 -6.70
CA ILE A 82 9.23 -6.65 -6.86
C ILE A 82 10.72 -7.03 -6.72
N PRO A 83 11.61 -6.55 -7.62
CA PRO A 83 13.04 -6.78 -7.49
C PRO A 83 13.57 -6.32 -6.13
N VAL A 84 14.36 -7.16 -5.46
CA VAL A 84 14.85 -6.92 -4.08
C VAL A 84 15.47 -5.53 -3.93
N ALA A 85 16.31 -5.10 -4.89
CA ALA A 85 16.93 -3.77 -4.86
C ALA A 85 15.92 -2.61 -4.89
N GLN A 86 14.79 -2.76 -5.62
CA GLN A 86 13.71 -1.77 -5.62
C GLN A 86 12.97 -1.79 -4.28
N LEU A 87 12.70 -2.98 -3.75
CA LEU A 87 12.01 -3.14 -2.47
C LEU A 87 12.83 -2.55 -1.31
N HIS A 88 14.14 -2.79 -1.25
CA HIS A 88 15.03 -2.10 -0.30
C HIS A 88 15.01 -0.58 -0.48
N GLY A 89 14.93 -0.10 -1.72
CA GLY A 89 14.75 1.32 -2.01
C GLY A 89 13.47 1.90 -1.42
N VAL A 90 12.36 1.15 -1.52
CA VAL A 90 11.07 1.51 -0.92
C VAL A 90 11.13 1.44 0.61
N LEU A 91 11.70 0.39 1.19
CA LEU A 91 11.81 0.23 2.65
C LEU A 91 12.64 1.35 3.28
N ARG A 92 13.78 1.70 2.67
CA ARG A 92 14.58 2.86 3.10
C ARG A 92 13.80 4.16 2.96
N TRP A 93 13.08 4.37 1.86
CA TRP A 93 12.21 5.53 1.71
C TRP A 93 11.14 5.59 2.80
N VAL A 94 10.48 4.47 3.12
CA VAL A 94 9.48 4.41 4.20
C VAL A 94 10.10 4.85 5.53
N ARG A 95 11.24 4.28 5.91
CA ARG A 95 11.96 4.63 7.15
C ARG A 95 12.36 6.10 7.22
N ASP A 96 12.93 6.62 6.14
CA ASP A 96 13.45 7.98 6.11
C ASP A 96 12.28 9.00 6.12
N GLU A 97 11.18 8.70 5.43
CA GLU A 97 10.02 9.58 5.33
C GLU A 97 9.11 9.58 6.54
N THR A 98 8.98 8.46 7.26
CA THR A 98 8.29 8.46 8.57
C THR A 98 9.01 9.36 9.56
N GLY A 99 10.35 9.28 9.61
CA GLY A 99 11.16 10.19 10.43
C GLY A 99 11.05 11.65 10.00
N ARG A 100 11.09 11.92 8.69
CA ARG A 100 11.01 13.30 8.15
C ARG A 100 9.64 13.95 8.35
N ARG A 101 8.55 13.18 8.24
CA ARG A 101 7.17 13.69 8.30
C ARG A 101 6.54 13.58 9.69
N GLY A 102 7.12 12.79 10.59
CA GLY A 102 6.54 12.53 11.91
C GLY A 102 5.24 11.72 11.83
N VAL A 103 5.11 10.86 10.81
CA VAL A 103 3.93 10.01 10.57
C VAL A 103 4.27 8.54 10.81
N GLY A 104 3.28 7.72 11.14
CA GLY A 104 3.47 6.28 11.32
C GLY A 104 3.72 5.55 9.99
N HIS A 105 4.39 4.39 10.05
CA HIS A 105 4.65 3.59 8.84
C HIS A 105 3.35 3.16 8.14
N THR A 106 2.36 2.71 8.91
CA THR A 106 1.04 2.31 8.39
C THR A 106 0.34 3.46 7.66
N GLU A 107 0.41 4.67 8.21
CA GLU A 107 -0.17 5.87 7.61
C GLU A 107 0.54 6.23 6.28
N LEU A 108 1.87 6.21 6.27
CA LEU A 108 2.65 6.48 5.07
C LEU A 108 2.39 5.45 3.96
N ILE A 109 2.37 4.16 4.29
CA ILE A 109 2.08 3.07 3.35
C ILE A 109 0.62 3.17 2.87
N GLY A 110 -0.31 3.51 3.76
CA GLY A 110 -1.72 3.77 3.42
C GLY A 110 -1.86 4.88 2.38
N ALA A 111 -1.14 5.99 2.56
CA ALA A 111 -1.13 7.09 1.59
C ALA A 111 -0.57 6.68 0.22
N VAL A 112 0.49 5.84 0.19
CA VAL A 112 0.99 5.27 -1.07
C VAL A 112 -0.06 4.40 -1.74
N ARG A 113 -0.75 3.53 -0.98
CA ARG A 113 -1.84 2.69 -1.50
C ARG A 113 -2.96 3.54 -2.11
N ASP A 114 -3.38 4.59 -1.42
CA ASP A 114 -4.48 5.44 -1.87
C ASP A 114 -4.10 6.20 -3.16
N GLU A 115 -2.87 6.67 -3.24
CA GLU A 115 -2.34 7.33 -4.42
C GLU A 115 -2.21 6.36 -5.63
N VAL A 116 -1.78 5.12 -5.41
CA VAL A 116 -1.79 4.08 -6.45
C VAL A 116 -3.22 3.84 -6.94
N ARG A 117 -4.19 3.71 -6.03
CA ARG A 117 -5.60 3.51 -6.39
C ARG A 117 -6.13 4.67 -7.21
N ARG A 118 -5.84 5.90 -6.80
CA ARG A 118 -6.25 7.11 -7.50
C ARG A 118 -5.73 7.15 -8.94
N ARG A 119 -4.46 6.76 -9.17
CA ARG A 119 -3.86 6.67 -10.51
C ARG A 119 -4.52 5.61 -11.38
N ALA A 120 -4.77 4.42 -10.83
CA ALA A 120 -5.45 3.35 -11.55
C ALA A 120 -6.88 3.76 -11.97
N LEU A 121 -7.57 4.55 -11.14
CA LEU A 121 -8.88 5.10 -11.44
C LEU A 121 -8.87 6.24 -12.48
N GLY A 122 -7.71 6.64 -13.00
CA GLY A 122 -7.62 7.62 -14.07
C GLY A 122 -8.09 9.02 -13.67
N SER A 123 -8.15 9.32 -12.37
CA SER A 123 -8.40 10.67 -11.88
C SER A 123 -7.19 11.54 -12.24
N GLY A 124 -7.23 12.16 -13.42
CA GLY A 124 -6.18 13.01 -13.99
C GLY A 124 -5.87 14.29 -13.20
N GLU A 125 -6.49 14.49 -12.04
CA GLU A 125 -6.08 15.52 -11.11
C GLU A 125 -4.80 15.06 -10.41
N LYS A 126 -3.66 15.58 -10.85
CA LYS A 126 -2.48 15.66 -10.00
C LYS A 126 -2.86 16.52 -8.79
N LEU A 127 -3.46 15.91 -7.78
CA LEU A 127 -3.09 16.28 -6.43
C LEU A 127 -1.61 15.92 -6.37
N GLY A 128 -0.74 16.88 -6.71
CA GLY A 128 0.63 16.82 -6.25
C GLY A 128 0.50 16.46 -4.79
N ILE A 129 1.02 15.29 -4.42
CA ILE A 129 0.83 14.61 -3.13
C ILE A 129 0.45 15.69 -2.13
N VAL A 130 -0.83 15.72 -1.72
CA VAL A 130 -1.19 16.57 -0.59
C VAL A 130 -0.12 16.24 0.43
N PRO A 131 0.72 17.20 0.87
CA PRO A 131 1.73 16.88 1.87
C PRO A 131 0.99 16.11 2.94
N LEU A 132 1.41 14.84 3.16
CA LEU A 132 0.76 13.95 4.13
C LEU A 132 0.45 14.81 5.36
N PRO A 133 -0.80 14.83 5.83
CA PRO A 133 -1.26 15.83 6.78
C PRO A 133 -0.23 15.95 7.90
N ALA A 134 0.30 17.16 8.10
CA ALA A 134 1.19 17.43 9.21
C ALA A 134 0.40 17.20 10.49
N GLY A 135 0.59 16.04 11.12
CA GLY A 135 0.13 15.70 12.46
C GLY A 135 -1.27 16.18 12.82
N GLY A 136 -2.29 15.36 12.56
CA GLY A 136 -3.45 15.38 13.47
C GLY A 136 -2.97 14.97 14.87
N PRO A 137 -3.44 15.61 15.96
CA PRO A 137 -2.97 15.30 17.30
C PRO A 137 -3.20 13.81 17.59
N ALA A 138 -2.15 13.15 18.08
CA ALA A 138 -2.22 11.79 18.60
C ALA A 138 -3.42 11.67 19.56
N PRO A 139 -4.22 10.59 19.49
CA PRO A 139 -5.23 10.34 20.50
C PRO A 139 -4.55 10.32 21.87
N ALA A 140 -5.03 11.19 22.77
CA ALA A 140 -4.52 11.28 24.12
C ALA A 140 -4.52 9.88 24.75
N ALA A 141 -3.34 9.43 25.18
CA ALA A 141 -3.21 8.23 25.99
C ALA A 141 -4.13 8.38 27.20
N ALA A 142 -5.15 7.52 27.29
CA ALA A 142 -5.98 7.41 28.47
C ALA A 142 -5.07 7.10 29.66
N ALA A 143 -5.07 8.00 30.65
CA ALA A 143 -4.36 7.79 31.90
C ALA A 143 -4.91 6.53 32.58
N PRO A 144 -4.06 5.68 33.19
CA PRO A 144 -4.57 4.61 34.03
C PRO A 144 -5.25 5.21 35.26
N GLU A 145 -6.51 4.86 35.47
CA GLU A 145 -7.23 5.13 36.72
C GLU A 145 -6.48 4.46 37.87
N ALA A 146 -6.22 5.25 38.92
CA ALA A 146 -5.56 4.83 40.16
C ALA A 146 -6.58 4.30 41.18
#